data_AF-E6MDJ8-F1
#
_entry.id   AF-E6MDJ8-F1
#
_cell.length_a   1.000
_cell.length_b   1.000
_cell.length_c   1.000
_cell.angle_alpha   90.00
_cell.angle_beta   90.00
_cell.angle_gamma   90.00
#
_symmetry.space_group_name_H-M   'P 1'
#
loop_
_entity.id
_entity.type
_entity.pdbx_description
1 polymer ?
#
loop_
_entity_poly.entity_id
_entity_poly.type
_entity_poly.pdbx_seq_one_letter_code
_entity_poly.pdbx_strand_id
1 'polypeptide(L)'
;MQKKIRKTDCLFNKNISQTIQDVSIKYRENINYINKVNNINTEYRNDENEHKENLSDELYKLKQEIYEDTIEKAKAIFSVSKTGIIIENIKEIIDKKTGKKSKPNNIGFSKMVSERRAIFEKIKNINESLENIKSSKKIKIGELPDKGHIYSKVEVKVMDKNEKYVKGSPFDRNKISINRGLIEKIADFSVKNLLEMNKLFSIDELQKCGAEYFSDCVKKSCMVIREDDTIYEPSEGEKSILSISGLIENLAFDCYLFDEIERGLGNKYISEYIIPKLKYLRDIGKTVVLSTHNANIAINTLPTQTIYCNYVGDSEAEIYFAGNMYANELVSIKNADNIISWEDEAIKHLEGSEHMFNIRRNIWNQ
;
A
#
# COMPACT_ATOMS: atom_id res chain seq x y z
N MET A 1 -2.74 45.57 -36.53
CA MET A 1 -3.57 46.67 -35.99
C MET A 1 -4.41 46.12 -34.83
N GLN A 2 -3.98 46.30 -33.57
CA GLN A 2 -4.74 45.84 -32.39
C GLN A 2 -5.98 46.73 -32.22
N LYS A 3 -7.17 46.15 -32.41
CA LYS A 3 -8.43 46.85 -32.14
C LYS A 3 -8.55 47.04 -30.61
N LYS A 4 -8.49 48.29 -30.16
CA LYS A 4 -8.69 48.65 -28.76
C LYS A 4 -10.19 48.75 -28.48
N ILE A 5 -10.69 47.97 -27.52
CA ILE A 5 -12.09 48.01 -27.06
C ILE A 5 -12.14 48.94 -25.86
N ARG A 6 -12.94 50.02 -25.94
CA ARG A 6 -13.22 50.92 -24.82
C ARG A 6 -14.40 50.37 -24.02
N LYS A 7 -14.15 49.96 -22.77
CA LYS A 7 -15.19 49.52 -21.82
C LYS A 7 -15.72 50.76 -21.09
N THR A 8 -16.94 51.21 -21.42
CA THR A 8 -17.50 52.47 -20.90
C THR A 8 -18.26 52.30 -19.59
N ASP A 9 -18.93 51.16 -19.38
CA ASP A 9 -19.65 50.89 -18.13
C ASP A 9 -19.64 49.40 -17.81
N CYS A 10 -19.32 49.07 -16.57
CA CYS A 10 -19.52 47.73 -16.03
C CYS A 10 -19.82 47.86 -14.54
N LEU A 11 -21.06 47.56 -14.17
CA LEU A 11 -21.36 47.20 -12.80
C LEU A 11 -20.47 45.98 -12.50
N PHE A 12 -19.49 46.17 -11.61
CA PHE A 12 -18.60 45.12 -11.19
C PHE A 12 -19.42 44.12 -10.37
N ASN A 13 -20.06 43.16 -11.04
CA ASN A 13 -20.55 41.98 -10.33
C ASN A 13 -19.32 41.25 -9.81
N LYS A 14 -19.17 41.24 -8.49
CA LYS A 14 -18.13 40.52 -7.77
C LYS A 14 -18.22 39.06 -8.21
N ASN A 15 -17.37 38.65 -9.15
CA ASN A 15 -17.38 37.28 -9.65
C ASN A 15 -16.71 36.41 -8.58
N ILE A 16 -17.51 35.78 -7.74
CA ILE A 16 -17.03 34.85 -6.75
C ILE A 16 -16.96 33.48 -7.44
N SER A 17 -15.74 33.01 -7.71
CA SER A 17 -15.49 31.72 -8.34
C SER A 17 -15.68 30.54 -7.39
N GLN A 18 -15.66 30.79 -6.08
CA GLN A 18 -15.89 29.78 -5.05
C GLN A 18 -17.38 29.52 -4.87
N THR A 19 -17.74 28.25 -4.80
CA THR A 19 -19.08 27.81 -4.40
C THR A 19 -19.19 27.73 -2.88
N ILE A 20 -20.42 27.72 -2.36
CA ILE A 20 -20.67 27.47 -0.92
C ILE A 20 -20.08 26.11 -0.51
N GLN A 21 -20.08 25.15 -1.42
CA GLN A 21 -19.53 23.81 -1.19
C GLN A 21 -18.00 23.85 -1.06
N ASP A 22 -17.29 24.64 -1.87
CA ASP A 22 -15.83 24.82 -1.75
C ASP A 22 -15.45 25.44 -0.41
N VAL A 23 -16.18 26.48 0.03
CA VAL A 23 -15.96 27.10 1.34
C VAL A 23 -16.23 26.09 2.46
N SER A 24 -17.28 25.26 2.33
CA SER A 24 -17.61 24.22 3.30
C SER A 24 -16.59 23.09 3.38
N ILE A 25 -15.94 22.74 2.26
CA ILE A 25 -14.84 21.76 2.22
C ILE A 25 -13.63 22.33 2.96
N LYS A 26 -13.23 23.56 2.63
CA LYS A 26 -12.09 24.22 3.25
C LYS A 26 -12.27 24.43 4.76
N TYR A 27 -13.50 24.77 5.19
CA TYR A 27 -13.86 24.81 6.61
C TYR A 27 -13.60 23.45 7.28
N ARG A 28 -14.09 22.35 6.70
CA ARG A 28 -13.91 21.00 7.25
C ARG A 28 -12.44 20.60 7.33
N GLU A 29 -11.64 20.92 6.32
CA GLU A 29 -10.20 20.66 6.32
C GLU A 29 -9.49 21.41 7.46
N ASN A 30 -9.75 22.71 7.60
CA ASN A 30 -9.17 23.52 8.67
C ASN A 30 -9.54 23.01 10.05
N ILE A 31 -10.82 22.67 10.29
CA ILE A 31 -11.27 22.10 11.56
C ILE A 31 -10.58 20.75 11.83
N ASN A 32 -10.39 19.91 10.80
CA ASN A 32 -9.68 18.64 10.94
C ASN A 32 -8.21 18.86 11.34
N TYR A 33 -7.51 19.81 10.72
CA TYR A 33 -6.14 20.15 11.13
C TYR A 33 -6.08 20.64 12.57
N ILE A 34 -6.99 21.51 12.99
CA ILE A 34 -7.06 21.98 14.38
C ILE A 34 -7.31 20.82 15.34
N ASN A 35 -8.22 19.90 15.00
CA ASN A 35 -8.49 18.72 15.82
C ASN A 35 -7.27 17.80 15.94
N LYS A 36 -6.50 17.60 14.86
CA LYS A 36 -5.25 16.84 14.92
C LYS A 36 -4.24 17.47 15.88
N VAL A 37 -4.06 18.79 15.81
CA VAL A 37 -3.16 19.51 16.73
C VAL A 37 -3.66 19.39 18.17
N ASN A 38 -4.96 19.51 18.41
CA ASN A 38 -5.54 19.35 19.74
C ASN A 38 -5.34 17.92 20.29
N ASN A 39 -5.47 16.89 19.45
CA ASN A 39 -5.23 15.50 19.86
C ASN A 39 -3.76 15.28 20.26
N ILE A 40 -2.81 15.81 19.48
CA ILE A 40 -1.38 15.75 19.83
C ILE A 40 -1.13 16.48 21.16
N ASN A 41 -1.76 17.65 21.36
CA ASN A 41 -1.68 18.40 22.62
C ASN A 41 -2.17 17.57 23.81
N THR A 42 -3.25 16.81 23.65
CA THR A 42 -3.79 15.95 24.71
C THR A 42 -2.97 14.70 24.97
N GLU A 43 -2.30 14.14 23.96
CA GLU A 43 -1.51 12.91 24.07
C GLU A 43 -0.16 13.13 24.78
N TYR A 44 0.48 14.27 24.52
CA TYR A 44 1.84 14.56 25.03
C TYR A 44 1.87 15.45 26.28
N ARG A 45 0.73 16.05 26.68
CA ARG A 45 0.66 16.92 27.86
C ARG A 45 -0.34 16.40 28.90
N ASN A 46 0.13 16.35 30.14
CA ASN A 46 -0.63 15.95 31.32
C ASN A 46 -1.66 17.04 31.67
N ASP A 47 -2.71 16.68 32.42
CA ASP A 47 -3.82 17.60 32.75
C ASP A 47 -3.41 18.77 33.66
N GLU A 48 -2.30 18.65 34.39
CA GLU A 48 -1.77 19.73 35.23
C GLU A 48 -0.92 20.76 34.44
N ASN A 49 -0.74 20.56 33.13
CA ASN A 49 0.09 21.44 32.32
C ASN A 49 -0.70 22.66 31.82
N GLU A 50 -0.43 23.84 32.36
CA GLU A 50 -1.08 25.11 31.97
C GLU A 50 -1.00 25.41 30.46
N HIS A 51 0.07 24.99 29.78
CA HIS A 51 0.19 25.18 28.34
C HIS A 51 -0.77 24.29 27.54
N LYS A 52 -1.23 23.17 28.10
CA LYS A 52 -2.25 22.30 27.49
C LYS A 52 -3.57 23.05 27.37
N GLU A 53 -4.06 23.60 28.49
CA GLU A 53 -5.32 24.35 28.54
C GLU A 53 -5.26 25.60 27.66
N ASN A 54 -4.20 26.41 27.82
CA ASN A 54 -4.01 27.62 27.02
C ASN A 54 -4.04 27.35 25.50
N LEU A 55 -3.36 26.30 25.04
CA LEU A 55 -3.38 25.95 23.62
C LEU A 55 -4.77 25.46 23.18
N SER A 56 -5.44 24.64 23.99
CA SER A 56 -6.79 24.16 23.66
C SER A 56 -7.81 25.31 23.58
N ASP A 57 -7.70 26.32 24.43
CA ASP A 57 -8.54 27.52 24.41
C ASP A 57 -8.29 28.38 23.17
N GLU A 58 -7.02 28.63 22.82
CA GLU A 58 -6.68 29.38 21.60
C GLU A 58 -7.12 28.64 20.33
N LEU A 59 -6.99 27.31 20.29
CA LEU A 59 -7.51 26.50 19.19
C LEU A 59 -9.05 26.55 19.13
N TYR A 60 -9.74 26.66 20.26
CA TYR A 60 -11.19 26.83 20.30
C TYR A 60 -11.62 28.20 19.75
N LYS A 61 -10.95 29.29 20.15
CA LYS A 61 -11.18 30.63 19.58
C LYS A 61 -10.96 30.65 18.08
N LEU A 62 -9.86 30.05 17.60
CA LEU A 62 -9.57 29.95 16.17
C LEU A 62 -10.67 29.20 15.41
N LYS A 63 -11.28 28.15 15.99
CA LYS A 63 -12.45 27.48 15.38
C LYS A 63 -13.64 28.42 15.22
N GLN A 64 -13.92 29.26 16.22
CA GLN A 64 -15.00 30.24 16.16
C GLN A 64 -14.73 31.30 15.08
N GLU A 65 -13.52 31.85 15.03
CA GLU A 65 -13.13 32.83 14.00
C GLU A 65 -13.26 32.25 12.58
N ILE A 66 -12.81 31.01 12.38
CA ILE A 66 -12.94 30.31 11.09
C ILE A 66 -14.41 30.10 10.72
N TYR A 67 -15.27 29.81 11.69
CA TYR A 67 -16.71 29.64 11.47
C TYR A 67 -17.37 30.96 11.05
N GLU A 68 -17.06 32.05 11.74
CA GLU A 68 -17.58 33.39 11.42
C GLU A 68 -17.14 33.85 10.02
N ASP A 69 -15.85 33.73 9.71
CA ASP A 69 -15.31 34.04 8.38
C ASP A 69 -15.94 33.17 7.27
N THR A 70 -16.21 31.90 7.57
CA THR A 70 -16.90 30.99 6.65
C THR A 70 -18.33 31.45 6.37
N ILE A 71 -19.08 31.88 7.40
CA ILE A 71 -20.43 32.43 7.25
C ILE A 71 -20.41 33.70 6.41
N GLU A 72 -19.50 34.63 6.69
CA GLU A 72 -19.36 35.88 5.93
C GLU A 72 -19.11 35.60 4.44
N LYS A 73 -18.18 34.68 4.14
CA LYS A 73 -17.91 34.23 2.76
C LYS A 73 -19.13 33.59 2.11
N ALA A 74 -19.85 32.73 2.82
CA ALA A 74 -21.05 32.08 2.31
C ALA A 74 -22.17 33.10 2.02
N LYS A 75 -22.39 34.08 2.91
CA LYS A 75 -23.35 35.18 2.71
C LYS A 75 -22.99 36.00 1.46
N ALA A 76 -21.71 36.34 1.27
CA ALA A 76 -21.26 37.07 0.10
C ALA A 76 -21.52 36.28 -1.20
N ILE A 77 -21.23 34.97 -1.22
CA ILE A 77 -21.51 34.08 -2.36
C ILE A 77 -23.03 34.02 -2.63
N PHE A 78 -23.83 33.86 -1.59
CA PHE A 78 -25.27 33.76 -1.69
C PHE A 78 -25.88 35.06 -2.25
N SER A 79 -25.46 36.21 -1.73
CA SER A 79 -25.93 37.52 -2.19
C SER A 79 -25.69 37.69 -3.69
N VAL A 80 -24.45 37.48 -4.15
CA VAL A 80 -24.10 37.62 -5.57
C VAL A 80 -24.89 36.64 -6.44
N SER A 81 -24.94 35.36 -6.05
CA SER A 81 -25.60 34.32 -6.87
C SER A 81 -27.11 34.50 -6.96
N LYS A 82 -27.78 34.81 -5.85
CA LYS A 82 -29.24 35.04 -5.82
C LYS A 82 -29.63 36.34 -6.50
N THR A 83 -28.88 37.42 -6.33
CA THR A 83 -29.13 38.66 -7.08
C THR A 83 -29.02 38.43 -8.58
N GLY A 84 -28.06 37.61 -9.03
CA GLY A 84 -27.97 37.18 -10.42
C GLY A 84 -29.25 36.51 -10.94
N ILE A 85 -29.74 35.50 -10.20
CA ILE A 85 -30.96 34.75 -10.54
C ILE A 85 -32.20 35.65 -10.55
N ILE A 86 -32.32 36.56 -9.57
CA ILE A 86 -33.45 37.48 -9.49
C ILE A 86 -33.49 38.40 -10.71
N ILE A 87 -32.34 38.97 -11.09
CA ILE A 87 -32.25 39.85 -12.27
C ILE A 87 -32.61 39.06 -13.54
N GLU A 88 -32.17 37.81 -13.65
CA GLU A 88 -32.48 36.94 -14.79
C GLU A 88 -33.97 36.62 -14.87
N ASN A 89 -34.60 36.26 -13.74
CA ASN A 89 -36.05 36.04 -13.66
C ASN A 89 -36.85 37.29 -14.01
N ILE A 90 -36.44 38.47 -13.54
CA ILE A 90 -37.08 39.75 -13.88
C ILE A 90 -37.00 39.99 -15.39
N LYS A 91 -35.82 39.75 -15.99
CA LYS A 91 -35.64 39.88 -17.44
C LYS A 91 -36.50 38.90 -18.22
N GLU A 92 -36.60 37.64 -17.79
CA GLU A 92 -37.50 36.68 -18.43
C GLU A 92 -38.96 37.12 -18.40
N ILE A 93 -39.42 37.68 -17.27
CA ILE A 93 -40.79 38.20 -17.14
C ILE A 93 -41.00 39.38 -18.10
N ILE A 94 -40.04 40.30 -18.19
CA ILE A 94 -40.09 41.46 -19.09
C ILE A 94 -40.06 41.00 -20.55
N ASP A 95 -39.21 40.04 -20.90
CA ASP A 95 -39.07 39.50 -22.26
C ASP A 95 -40.36 38.81 -22.71
N LYS A 96 -40.98 38.01 -21.82
CA LYS A 96 -42.29 37.38 -22.05
C LYS A 96 -43.40 38.41 -22.27
N LYS A 97 -43.39 39.53 -21.54
CA LYS A 97 -44.42 40.58 -21.66
C LYS A 97 -44.22 41.52 -22.86
N THR A 98 -42.97 41.77 -23.26
CA THR A 98 -42.64 42.76 -24.31
C THR A 98 -42.34 42.14 -25.67
N GLY A 99 -42.15 40.82 -25.74
CA GLY A 99 -41.79 40.10 -26.96
C GLY A 99 -40.37 40.41 -27.48
N LYS A 100 -39.58 41.20 -26.75
CA LYS A 100 -38.21 41.61 -27.11
C LYS A 100 -37.24 41.06 -26.07
N LYS A 101 -36.09 40.52 -26.52
CA LYS A 101 -35.04 40.04 -25.63
C LYS A 101 -34.33 41.20 -24.92
N SER A 102 -34.18 41.10 -23.61
CA SER A 102 -33.44 42.05 -22.78
C SER A 102 -31.94 42.03 -23.10
N LYS A 103 -31.26 43.19 -22.92
CA LYS A 103 -29.80 43.27 -23.05
C LYS A 103 -29.13 42.33 -22.03
N PRO A 104 -28.03 41.63 -22.37
CA PRO A 104 -27.34 40.75 -21.44
C PRO A 104 -26.79 41.49 -20.21
N ASN A 105 -26.77 40.83 -19.05
CA ASN A 105 -26.27 41.40 -17.78
C ASN A 105 -24.75 41.61 -17.76
N ASN A 106 -24.01 40.74 -18.44
CA ASN A 106 -22.58 40.84 -18.60
C ASN A 106 -22.17 40.29 -19.98
N ILE A 107 -20.93 40.57 -20.37
CA ILE A 107 -20.34 40.05 -21.62
C ILE A 107 -19.71 38.66 -21.45
N GLY A 108 -19.91 37.99 -20.31
CA GLY A 108 -19.36 36.66 -20.00
C GLY A 108 -17.84 36.59 -19.78
N PHE A 109 -17.08 37.63 -20.13
CA PHE A 109 -15.61 37.59 -20.11
C PHE A 109 -15.03 37.26 -18.73
N SER A 110 -15.54 37.89 -17.66
CA SER A 110 -15.05 37.63 -16.31
C SER A 110 -15.36 36.20 -15.85
N LYS A 111 -16.51 35.64 -16.26
CA LYS A 111 -16.91 34.26 -15.96
C LYS A 111 -16.01 33.27 -16.72
N MET A 112 -15.80 33.53 -18.01
CA MET A 112 -14.87 32.77 -18.84
C MET A 112 -13.47 32.75 -18.21
N VAL A 113 -12.90 33.92 -17.88
CA VAL A 113 -11.55 34.00 -17.29
C VAL A 113 -11.48 33.25 -15.95
N SER A 114 -12.49 33.35 -15.08
CA SER A 114 -12.51 32.61 -13.81
C SER A 114 -12.58 31.09 -14.01
N GLU A 115 -13.41 30.61 -14.94
CA GLU A 115 -13.53 29.17 -15.23
C GLU A 115 -12.23 28.62 -15.81
N ARG A 116 -11.60 29.37 -16.73
CA ARG A 116 -10.30 29.01 -17.33
C ARG A 116 -9.19 28.94 -16.28
N ARG A 117 -9.18 29.87 -15.32
CA ARG A 117 -8.25 29.86 -14.19
C ARG A 117 -8.49 28.64 -13.29
N ALA A 118 -9.75 28.31 -12.98
CA ALA A 118 -10.07 27.14 -12.16
C ALA A 118 -9.60 25.83 -12.80
N ILE A 119 -9.66 25.71 -14.13
CA ILE A 119 -9.12 24.55 -14.86
C ILE A 119 -7.60 24.45 -14.69
N PHE A 120 -6.89 25.58 -14.82
CA PHE A 120 -5.44 25.63 -14.63
C PHE A 120 -5.04 25.20 -13.20
N GLU A 121 -5.73 25.71 -12.18
CA GLU A 121 -5.51 25.31 -10.78
C GLU A 121 -5.79 23.81 -10.55
N LYS A 122 -6.87 23.28 -11.14
CA LYS A 122 -7.20 21.85 -11.05
C LYS A 122 -6.15 20.95 -11.71
N ILE A 123 -5.67 21.31 -12.90
CA ILE A 123 -4.62 20.55 -13.60
C ILE A 123 -3.32 20.54 -12.78
N LYS A 124 -2.95 21.69 -12.21
CA LYS A 124 -1.80 21.77 -11.31
C LYS A 124 -1.94 20.85 -10.10
N ASN A 125 -3.10 20.88 -9.44
CA ASN A 125 -3.37 20.00 -8.29
C ASN A 125 -3.33 18.51 -8.67
N ILE A 126 -3.80 18.15 -9.87
CA ILE A 126 -3.73 16.77 -10.37
C ILE A 126 -2.26 16.34 -10.52
N ASN A 127 -1.43 17.16 -11.17
CA ASN A 127 -0.01 16.85 -11.35
C ASN A 127 0.71 16.70 -10.00
N GLU A 128 0.48 17.61 -9.05
CA GLU A 128 1.05 17.52 -7.70
C GLU A 128 0.60 16.25 -6.97
N SER A 129 -0.69 15.89 -7.08
CA SER A 129 -1.23 14.68 -6.46
C SER A 129 -0.68 13.39 -7.08
N LEU A 130 -0.52 13.37 -8.40
CA LEU A 130 0.06 12.24 -9.15
C LEU A 130 1.56 12.07 -8.86
N GLU A 131 2.30 13.13 -8.59
CA GLU A 131 3.68 12.99 -8.13
C GLU A 131 3.74 12.47 -6.69
N ASN A 132 2.90 13.01 -5.80
CA ASN A 132 2.89 12.63 -4.38
C ASN A 132 2.48 11.17 -4.13
N ILE A 133 1.69 10.56 -5.03
CA ILE A 133 1.27 9.15 -4.87
C ILE A 133 2.35 8.16 -5.28
N LYS A 134 3.34 8.59 -6.10
CA LYS A 134 4.46 7.73 -6.49
C LYS A 134 5.22 7.34 -5.23
N SER A 135 5.31 6.05 -4.99
CA SER A 135 6.03 5.50 -3.85
C SER A 135 6.67 4.18 -4.23
N SER A 136 7.82 3.91 -3.63
CA SER A 136 8.59 2.69 -3.86
C SER A 136 9.08 2.18 -2.52
N LYS A 137 8.81 0.90 -2.23
CA LYS A 137 9.27 0.24 -1.03
C LYS A 137 9.96 -1.07 -1.42
N LYS A 138 11.16 -1.28 -0.88
CA LYS A 138 11.88 -2.56 -0.97
C LYS A 138 11.66 -3.34 0.32
N ILE A 139 11.27 -4.60 0.20
CA ILE A 139 11.03 -5.51 1.31
C ILE A 139 11.89 -6.74 1.09
N LYS A 140 12.77 -7.09 2.03
CA LYS A 140 13.57 -8.33 1.92
C LYS A 140 12.61 -9.54 2.00
N ILE A 141 12.67 -10.43 1.02
CA ILE A 141 11.87 -11.67 1.01
C ILE A 141 12.67 -12.81 1.61
N GLY A 142 13.96 -12.91 1.28
CA GLY A 142 14.82 -13.99 1.74
C GLY A 142 16.16 -14.01 1.02
N GLU A 143 16.88 -15.11 1.18
CA GLU A 143 18.20 -15.34 0.61
C GLU A 143 18.21 -16.60 -0.26
N LEU A 144 18.81 -16.51 -1.44
CA LEU A 144 19.04 -17.65 -2.33
C LEU A 144 20.53 -18.04 -2.29
N PRO A 145 20.87 -19.33 -2.16
CA PRO A 145 22.26 -19.79 -1.98
C PRO A 145 23.24 -19.30 -3.06
N ASP A 146 22.82 -19.33 -4.32
CA ASP A 146 23.68 -18.98 -5.45
C ASP A 146 23.50 -17.52 -5.92
N LYS A 147 22.50 -16.81 -5.38
CA LYS A 147 22.03 -15.51 -5.93
C LYS A 147 21.96 -14.39 -4.88
N GLY A 148 22.22 -14.68 -3.61
CA GLY A 148 22.26 -13.70 -2.53
C GLY A 148 20.87 -13.23 -2.09
N HIS A 149 20.81 -12.01 -1.56
CA HIS A 149 19.57 -11.44 -1.01
C HIS A 149 18.58 -11.03 -2.09
N ILE A 150 17.32 -11.43 -1.90
CA ILE A 150 16.21 -11.14 -2.80
C ILE A 150 15.19 -10.24 -2.11
N TYR A 151 14.69 -9.25 -2.86
CA TYR A 151 13.76 -8.25 -2.37
C TYR A 151 12.49 -8.21 -3.24
N SER A 152 11.36 -7.91 -2.61
CA SER A 152 10.13 -7.50 -3.27
C SER A 152 10.13 -5.98 -3.35
N LYS A 153 10.17 -5.45 -4.56
CA LYS A 153 9.97 -4.03 -4.82
C LYS A 153 8.49 -3.79 -5.11
N VAL A 154 7.82 -3.11 -4.20
CA VAL A 154 6.43 -2.69 -4.33
C VAL A 154 6.41 -1.22 -4.69
N GLU A 155 5.86 -0.90 -5.85
CA GLU A 155 5.78 0.46 -6.36
C GLU A 155 4.35 0.84 -6.70
N VAL A 156 3.96 2.06 -6.34
CA VAL A 156 2.80 2.72 -6.94
C VAL A 156 3.32 3.47 -8.16
N LYS A 157 3.11 2.88 -9.33
CA LYS A 157 3.50 3.48 -10.62
C LYS A 157 2.38 4.34 -11.15
N VAL A 158 2.75 5.56 -11.52
CA VAL A 158 1.91 6.47 -12.31
C VAL A 158 2.45 6.47 -13.73
N MET A 159 1.57 6.35 -14.71
CA MET A 159 1.93 6.32 -16.12
C MET A 159 2.64 7.62 -16.52
N ASP A 160 3.79 7.49 -17.19
CA ASP A 160 4.54 8.61 -17.75
C ASP A 160 4.03 8.97 -19.15
N LYS A 161 4.28 10.20 -19.60
CA LYS A 161 4.04 10.63 -20.99
C LYS A 161 4.84 9.82 -22.02
N ASN A 162 5.94 9.19 -21.60
CA ASN A 162 6.77 8.33 -22.45
C ASN A 162 6.54 6.83 -22.26
N GLU A 163 5.54 6.44 -21.45
CA GLU A 163 5.31 5.05 -21.11
C GLU A 163 5.03 4.21 -22.37
N LYS A 164 5.73 3.08 -22.48
CA LYS A 164 5.53 2.09 -23.56
C LYS A 164 5.14 0.76 -22.96
N TYR A 165 4.25 0.04 -23.65
CA TYR A 165 3.91 -1.30 -23.23
C TYR A 165 5.12 -2.22 -23.43
N VAL A 166 5.55 -2.84 -22.34
CA VAL A 166 6.55 -3.91 -22.32
C VAL A 166 5.87 -5.15 -21.72
N LYS A 167 6.32 -6.36 -22.09
CA LYS A 167 5.81 -7.59 -21.49
C LYS A 167 6.03 -7.53 -19.97
N GLY A 168 4.97 -7.66 -19.18
CA GLY A 168 5.00 -7.45 -17.72
C GLY A 168 4.74 -6.01 -17.26
N SER A 169 4.37 -5.10 -18.17
CA SER A 169 3.89 -3.76 -17.81
C SER A 169 2.60 -3.85 -16.99
N PRO A 170 2.44 -3.03 -15.93
CA PRO A 170 1.21 -2.98 -15.15
C PRO A 170 0.05 -2.30 -15.91
N PHE A 171 0.32 -1.69 -17.07
CA PHE A 171 -0.65 -0.93 -17.85
C PHE A 171 -1.22 -1.76 -19.01
N ASP A 172 -2.50 -1.58 -19.29
CA ASP A 172 -3.20 -2.28 -20.36
C ASP A 172 -2.72 -1.82 -21.74
N ARG A 173 -2.28 -2.77 -22.56
CA ARG A 173 -1.80 -2.56 -23.94
C ARG A 173 -2.80 -1.77 -24.79
N ASN A 174 -4.10 -2.01 -24.64
CA ASN A 174 -5.12 -1.39 -25.48
C ASN A 174 -5.38 0.07 -25.10
N LYS A 175 -5.16 0.42 -23.82
CA LYS A 175 -5.48 1.74 -23.28
C LYS A 175 -4.27 2.67 -23.14
N ILE A 176 -3.05 2.12 -23.12
CA ILE A 176 -1.83 2.88 -22.86
C ILE A 176 -1.64 4.05 -23.83
N SER A 177 -1.91 3.85 -25.13
CA SER A 177 -1.73 4.89 -26.14
C SER A 177 -2.67 6.07 -25.93
N ILE A 178 -3.95 5.77 -25.63
CA ILE A 178 -5.00 6.77 -25.40
C ILE A 178 -4.70 7.54 -24.12
N ASN A 179 -4.40 6.82 -23.03
CA ASN A 179 -4.17 7.45 -21.73
C ASN A 179 -2.88 8.27 -21.71
N ARG A 180 -1.84 7.83 -22.42
CA ARG A 180 -0.59 8.58 -22.60
C ARG A 180 -0.81 9.94 -23.25
N GLY A 181 -1.60 10.00 -24.33
CA GLY A 181 -1.93 11.28 -24.98
C GLY A 181 -2.66 12.25 -24.05
N LEU A 182 -3.48 11.73 -23.14
CA LEU A 182 -4.15 12.53 -22.11
C LEU A 182 -3.17 13.00 -21.04
N ILE A 183 -2.29 12.13 -20.55
CA ILE A 183 -1.24 12.48 -19.57
C ILE A 183 -0.32 13.55 -20.14
N GLU A 184 0.07 13.45 -21.41
CA GLU A 184 0.89 14.45 -22.09
C GLU A 184 0.19 15.82 -22.10
N LYS A 185 -1.11 15.87 -22.43
CA LYS A 185 -1.91 17.10 -22.39
C LYS A 185 -2.00 17.72 -21.00
N ILE A 186 -2.09 16.91 -19.94
CA ILE A 186 -2.17 17.37 -18.54
C ILE A 186 -0.79 17.80 -18.03
N ALA A 187 0.25 17.03 -18.31
CA ALA A 187 1.61 17.27 -17.83
C ALA A 187 2.23 18.52 -18.49
N ASP A 188 2.04 18.68 -19.80
CA ASP A 188 2.61 19.80 -20.56
C ASP A 188 1.63 21.00 -20.68
N PHE A 189 0.55 21.00 -19.89
CA PHE A 189 -0.45 22.07 -19.90
C PHE A 189 0.14 23.42 -19.50
N SER A 190 -0.05 24.45 -20.34
CA SER A 190 0.42 25.81 -20.10
C SER A 190 -0.67 26.86 -20.26
N VAL A 191 -0.39 28.08 -19.81
CA VAL A 191 -1.30 29.24 -19.98
C VAL A 191 -1.64 29.50 -21.45
N LYS A 192 -0.73 29.17 -22.39
CA LYS A 192 -0.97 29.33 -23.83
C LYS A 192 -2.07 28.40 -24.33
N ASN A 193 -2.19 27.20 -23.75
CA ASN A 193 -3.23 26.22 -24.09
C ASN A 193 -4.63 26.71 -23.70
N LEU A 194 -4.74 27.72 -22.82
CA LEU A 194 -6.04 28.32 -22.48
C LEU A 194 -6.71 29.01 -23.68
N LEU A 195 -5.94 29.41 -24.71
CA LEU A 195 -6.47 30.02 -25.93
C LEU A 195 -7.22 29.00 -26.80
N GLU A 196 -6.76 27.75 -26.80
CA GLU A 196 -7.28 26.65 -27.63
C GLU A 196 -8.02 25.60 -26.80
N MET A 197 -8.46 25.97 -25.60
CA MET A 197 -9.00 25.02 -24.62
C MET A 197 -10.16 24.18 -25.14
N ASN A 198 -11.00 24.75 -25.99
CA ASN A 198 -12.15 24.07 -26.61
C ASN A 198 -11.74 22.94 -27.59
N LYS A 199 -10.46 22.89 -27.98
CA LYS A 199 -9.90 21.86 -28.88
C LYS A 199 -8.93 20.93 -28.16
N LEU A 200 -8.62 21.20 -26.89
CA LEU A 200 -7.56 20.49 -26.17
C LEU A 200 -7.96 19.06 -25.82
N PHE A 201 -9.22 18.88 -25.42
CA PHE A 201 -9.80 17.59 -25.06
C PHE A 201 -10.86 17.18 -26.07
N SER A 202 -10.87 15.90 -26.46
CA SER A 202 -11.95 15.35 -27.28
C SER A 202 -13.21 15.14 -26.44
N ILE A 203 -14.35 14.96 -27.11
CA ILE A 203 -15.63 14.69 -26.44
C ILE A 203 -15.54 13.41 -25.61
N ASP A 204 -14.90 12.37 -26.15
CA ASP A 204 -14.70 11.10 -25.45
C ASP A 204 -13.81 11.25 -24.20
N GLU A 205 -12.79 12.11 -24.25
CA GLU A 205 -11.92 12.40 -23.10
C GLU A 205 -12.68 13.15 -22.01
N LEU A 206 -13.58 14.06 -22.37
CA LEU A 206 -14.40 14.84 -21.44
C LEU A 206 -15.49 14.01 -20.77
N GLN A 207 -15.95 12.92 -21.40
CA GLN A 207 -16.99 12.04 -20.87
C GLN A 207 -16.45 10.92 -19.98
N LYS A 208 -15.13 10.68 -19.98
CA LYS A 208 -14.52 9.64 -19.13
C LYS A 208 -14.68 9.97 -17.65
N CYS A 209 -15.03 8.93 -16.87
CA CYS A 209 -15.08 9.04 -15.42
C CYS A 209 -13.66 9.16 -14.85
N GLY A 210 -13.45 10.12 -13.93
CA GLY A 210 -12.15 10.33 -13.29
C GLY A 210 -11.64 9.10 -12.52
N ALA A 211 -12.53 8.27 -11.97
CA ALA A 211 -12.16 7.05 -11.26
C ALA A 211 -11.61 5.97 -12.20
N GLU A 212 -12.22 5.80 -13.39
CA GLU A 212 -11.74 4.88 -14.41
C GLU A 212 -10.35 5.30 -14.89
N TYR A 213 -10.18 6.60 -15.17
CA TYR A 213 -8.90 7.15 -15.61
C TYR A 213 -7.80 6.96 -14.55
N PHE A 214 -8.10 7.26 -13.28
CA PHE A 214 -7.17 7.03 -12.18
C PHE A 214 -6.77 5.56 -12.09
N SER A 215 -7.74 4.64 -12.19
CA SER A 215 -7.47 3.20 -12.14
C SER A 215 -6.62 2.70 -13.32
N ASP A 216 -6.74 3.35 -14.49
CA ASP A 216 -5.97 2.97 -15.67
C ASP A 216 -4.55 3.56 -15.65
N CYS A 217 -4.35 4.74 -15.07
CA CYS A 217 -3.08 5.47 -15.06
C CYS A 217 -2.24 5.25 -13.80
N VAL A 218 -2.84 4.83 -12.69
CA VAL A 218 -2.16 4.53 -11.42
C VAL A 218 -2.31 3.05 -11.12
N LYS A 219 -1.17 2.34 -11.06
CA LYS A 219 -1.14 0.90 -10.84
C LYS A 219 -0.14 0.54 -9.75
N LYS A 220 -0.52 -0.45 -8.93
CA LYS A 220 0.41 -1.14 -8.04
C LYS A 220 1.22 -2.15 -8.86
N SER A 221 2.54 -2.09 -8.76
CA SER A 221 3.46 -3.03 -9.37
C SER A 221 4.28 -3.71 -8.29
N CYS A 222 4.30 -5.04 -8.29
CA CYS A 222 5.15 -5.85 -7.43
C CYS A 222 6.14 -6.59 -8.32
N MET A 223 7.43 -6.37 -8.11
CA MET A 223 8.49 -7.05 -8.85
C MET A 223 9.46 -7.67 -7.85
N VAL A 224 9.96 -8.86 -8.18
CA VAL A 224 11.06 -9.46 -7.43
C VAL A 224 12.36 -8.94 -8.03
N ILE A 225 13.24 -8.43 -7.17
CA ILE A 225 14.52 -7.86 -7.55
C ILE A 225 15.64 -8.51 -6.72
N ARG A 226 16.85 -8.51 -7.27
CA ARG A 226 18.06 -8.82 -6.53
C ARG A 226 18.61 -7.58 -5.82
N GLU A 227 19.67 -7.78 -5.04
CA GLU A 227 20.38 -6.71 -4.34
C GLU A 227 20.91 -5.61 -5.29
N ASP A 228 21.23 -5.97 -6.54
CA ASP A 228 21.67 -5.06 -7.60
C ASP A 228 20.53 -4.37 -8.37
N ASP A 229 19.29 -4.42 -7.85
CA ASP A 229 18.08 -3.90 -8.49
C ASP A 229 17.69 -4.55 -9.84
N THR A 230 18.32 -5.68 -10.20
CA THR A 230 17.92 -6.43 -11.40
C THR A 230 16.59 -7.16 -11.18
N ILE A 231 15.69 -7.03 -12.16
CA ILE A 231 14.41 -7.76 -12.15
C ILE A 231 14.71 -9.24 -12.29
N TYR A 232 14.13 -10.02 -11.38
CA TYR A 232 14.36 -11.44 -11.28
C TYR A 232 13.04 -12.19 -11.21
N GLU A 233 12.90 -13.25 -11.99
CA GLU A 233 11.75 -14.16 -11.91
C GLU A 233 12.22 -15.48 -11.29
N PRO A 234 11.87 -15.76 -10.02
CA PRO A 234 12.26 -17.01 -9.36
C PRO A 234 11.53 -18.21 -9.98
N SER A 235 12.25 -19.33 -10.13
CA SER A 235 11.67 -20.63 -10.44
C SER A 235 10.74 -21.13 -9.33
N GLU A 236 9.91 -22.15 -9.60
CA GLU A 236 9.01 -22.71 -8.57
C GLU A 236 9.77 -23.21 -7.33
N GLY A 237 10.94 -23.85 -7.51
CA GLY A 237 11.79 -24.26 -6.38
C GLY A 237 12.33 -23.08 -5.58
N GLU A 238 12.73 -22.00 -6.24
CA GLU A 238 13.23 -20.79 -5.56
C GLU A 238 12.11 -20.01 -4.87
N LYS A 239 10.88 -20.05 -5.40
CA LYS A 239 9.71 -19.48 -4.70
C LYS A 239 9.47 -20.19 -3.37
N SER A 240 9.56 -21.52 -3.34
CA SER A 240 9.48 -22.30 -2.10
C SER A 240 10.59 -21.93 -1.12
N ILE A 241 11.84 -21.84 -1.61
CA ILE A 241 13.01 -21.40 -0.82
C ILE A 241 12.77 -20.01 -0.20
N LEU A 242 12.33 -19.04 -1.01
CA LEU A 242 12.11 -17.66 -0.56
C LEU A 242 10.98 -17.56 0.48
N SER A 243 9.90 -18.33 0.30
CA SER A 243 8.81 -18.39 1.27
C SER A 243 9.30 -18.88 2.63
N ILE A 244 10.08 -19.96 2.63
CA ILE A 244 10.64 -20.55 3.85
C ILE A 244 11.67 -19.63 4.50
N SER A 245 12.60 -19.08 3.71
CA SER A 245 13.61 -18.13 4.17
C SER A 245 12.96 -16.91 4.83
N GLY A 246 11.93 -16.33 4.21
CA GLY A 246 11.20 -15.19 4.78
C GLY A 246 10.49 -15.51 6.10
N LEU A 247 10.00 -16.74 6.28
CA LEU A 247 9.39 -17.18 7.54
C LEU A 247 10.44 -17.41 8.63
N ILE A 248 11.53 -18.11 8.32
CA ILE A 248 12.60 -18.42 9.26
C ILE A 248 13.35 -17.16 9.71
N GLU A 249 13.56 -16.20 8.81
CA GLU A 249 14.27 -14.95 9.14
C GLU A 249 13.40 -13.95 9.90
N ASN A 250 12.08 -14.15 9.95
CA ASN A 250 11.19 -13.27 10.68
C ASN A 250 11.19 -13.58 12.17
N LEU A 251 11.94 -12.80 12.96
CA LEU A 251 12.10 -12.96 14.41
C LEU A 251 10.91 -12.45 15.26
N ALA A 252 9.82 -12.01 14.63
CA ALA A 252 8.66 -11.46 15.34
C ALA A 252 7.85 -12.53 16.10
N PHE A 253 8.03 -13.81 15.78
CA PHE A 253 7.28 -14.91 16.40
C PHE A 253 8.07 -15.57 17.52
N ASP A 254 7.39 -16.08 18.54
CA ASP A 254 8.00 -16.83 19.64
C ASP A 254 7.99 -18.34 19.41
N CYS A 255 7.06 -18.81 18.58
CA CYS A 255 6.89 -20.21 18.22
C CYS A 255 6.77 -20.37 16.69
N TYR A 256 7.51 -21.31 16.13
CA TYR A 256 7.53 -21.64 14.70
C TYR A 256 7.10 -23.08 14.50
N LEU A 257 6.10 -23.30 13.64
CA LEU A 257 5.57 -24.62 13.30
C LEU A 257 5.86 -24.88 11.83
N PHE A 258 6.62 -25.94 11.54
CA PHE A 258 6.98 -26.34 10.19
C PHE A 258 6.51 -27.76 9.90
N ASP A 259 5.86 -27.95 8.76
CA ASP A 259 5.42 -29.25 8.27
C ASP A 259 6.14 -29.57 6.96
N GLU A 260 6.97 -30.63 6.97
CA GLU A 260 7.79 -31.08 5.84
C GLU A 260 8.55 -29.95 5.12
N ILE A 261 9.28 -29.14 5.90
CA ILE A 261 10.02 -27.97 5.38
C ILE A 261 11.02 -28.32 4.29
N GLU A 262 11.53 -29.56 4.27
CA GLU A 262 12.42 -30.11 3.26
C GLU A 262 11.78 -30.34 1.89
N ARG A 263 10.45 -30.34 1.78
CA ARG A 263 9.77 -30.85 0.59
C ARG A 263 10.07 -29.99 -0.64
N GLY A 264 10.70 -30.60 -1.65
CA GLY A 264 11.12 -29.92 -2.88
C GLY A 264 12.40 -29.09 -2.74
N LEU A 265 13.13 -29.22 -1.62
CA LEU A 265 14.43 -28.59 -1.41
C LEU A 265 15.58 -29.58 -1.66
N GLY A 266 16.69 -29.09 -2.20
CA GLY A 266 17.90 -29.90 -2.39
C GLY A 266 18.64 -30.15 -1.07
N ASN A 267 19.26 -31.31 -0.93
CA ASN A 267 20.03 -31.69 0.27
C ASN A 267 21.10 -30.67 0.69
N LYS A 268 21.77 -30.02 -0.28
CA LYS A 268 22.76 -28.97 -0.02
C LYS A 268 22.14 -27.78 0.73
N TYR A 269 20.96 -27.32 0.28
CA TYR A 269 20.27 -26.19 0.90
C TYR A 269 19.78 -26.51 2.31
N ILE A 270 19.32 -27.74 2.53
CA ILE A 270 18.91 -28.21 3.86
C ILE A 270 20.10 -28.17 4.84
N SER A 271 21.24 -28.72 4.44
CA SER A 271 22.47 -28.76 5.25
C SER A 271 23.08 -27.39 5.52
N GLU A 272 23.20 -26.55 4.49
CA GLU A 272 23.96 -25.30 4.57
C GLU A 272 23.13 -24.11 5.07
N TYR A 273 21.80 -24.14 4.91
CA TYR A 273 20.94 -23.00 5.26
C TYR A 273 19.86 -23.34 6.28
N ILE A 274 19.01 -24.33 6.02
CA ILE A 274 17.86 -24.65 6.89
C ILE A 274 18.33 -25.09 8.28
N ILE A 275 19.22 -26.07 8.38
CA ILE A 275 19.70 -26.59 9.67
C ILE A 275 20.38 -25.50 10.52
N PRO A 276 21.34 -24.71 9.99
CA PRO A 276 21.94 -23.61 10.76
C PRO A 276 20.93 -22.57 11.24
N LYS A 277 19.92 -22.22 10.43
CA LYS A 277 18.92 -21.23 10.83
C LYS A 277 17.95 -21.76 11.88
N LEU A 278 17.53 -23.03 11.79
CA LEU A 278 16.72 -23.66 12.82
C LEU A 278 17.46 -23.73 14.17
N LYS A 279 18.76 -24.06 14.14
CA LYS A 279 19.62 -24.00 15.33
C LYS A 279 19.70 -22.59 15.88
N TYR A 280 19.91 -21.60 15.02
CA TYR A 280 19.95 -20.20 15.44
C TYR A 280 18.65 -19.77 16.15
N LEU A 281 17.47 -20.10 15.59
CA LEU A 281 16.17 -19.81 16.24
C LEU A 281 16.07 -20.45 17.63
N ARG A 282 16.49 -21.71 17.77
CA ARG A 282 16.56 -22.40 19.06
C ARG A 282 17.51 -21.70 20.02
N ASP A 283 18.70 -21.33 19.55
CA ASP A 283 19.77 -20.75 20.39
C ASP A 283 19.40 -19.35 20.92
N ILE A 284 18.58 -18.59 20.19
CA ILE A 284 18.00 -17.32 20.67
C ILE A 284 16.74 -17.50 21.56
N GLY A 285 16.40 -18.75 21.91
CA GLY A 285 15.31 -19.07 22.84
C GLY A 285 13.92 -19.18 22.21
N LYS A 286 13.81 -19.30 20.87
CA LYS A 286 12.52 -19.51 20.20
C LYS A 286 12.12 -20.97 20.22
N THR A 287 10.81 -21.23 20.28
CA THR A 287 10.27 -22.59 20.18
C THR A 287 10.12 -22.96 18.71
N VAL A 288 10.69 -24.09 18.30
CA VAL A 288 10.60 -24.59 16.92
C VAL A 288 10.06 -26.02 16.96
N VAL A 289 8.90 -26.24 16.35
CA VAL A 289 8.29 -27.56 16.18
C VAL A 289 8.33 -27.90 14.70
N LEU A 290 8.91 -29.05 14.37
CA LEU A 290 9.08 -29.51 13.00
C LEU A 290 8.59 -30.94 12.83
N SER A 291 7.81 -31.17 11.78
CA SER A 291 7.49 -32.50 11.25
C SER A 291 8.39 -32.76 10.05
N THR A 292 9.09 -33.90 10.03
CA THR A 292 10.07 -34.23 8.98
C THR A 292 10.22 -35.75 8.83
N HIS A 293 10.49 -36.19 7.61
CA HIS A 293 10.95 -37.54 7.30
C HIS A 293 12.45 -37.59 7.00
N ASN A 294 13.12 -36.45 6.93
CA ASN A 294 14.52 -36.33 6.55
C ASN A 294 15.47 -36.54 7.74
N ALA A 295 16.31 -37.60 7.67
CA ALA A 295 17.26 -37.92 8.74
C ALA A 295 18.23 -36.77 9.03
N ASN A 296 18.64 -36.02 7.99
CA ASN A 296 19.55 -34.89 8.15
C ASN A 296 18.92 -33.81 9.03
N ILE A 297 17.64 -33.48 8.85
CA ILE A 297 16.96 -32.48 9.69
C ILE A 297 16.75 -33.04 11.10
N ALA A 298 16.14 -34.23 11.23
CA ALA A 298 15.79 -34.83 12.52
C ALA A 298 17.02 -35.02 13.43
N ILE A 299 18.17 -35.39 12.85
CA ILE A 299 19.41 -35.64 13.58
C ILE A 299 20.21 -34.34 13.76
N ASN A 300 20.43 -33.57 12.68
CA ASN A 300 21.32 -32.42 12.74
C ASN A 300 20.76 -31.19 13.42
N THR A 301 19.44 -31.04 13.55
CA THR A 301 18.84 -29.95 14.34
C THR A 301 19.01 -30.13 15.85
N LEU A 302 19.41 -31.34 16.31
CA LEU A 302 19.61 -31.65 17.73
C LEU A 302 18.37 -31.29 18.57
N PRO A 303 17.22 -31.92 18.28
CA PRO A 303 15.97 -31.63 18.96
C PRO A 303 16.08 -31.96 20.45
N THR A 304 15.57 -31.09 21.31
CA THR A 304 15.46 -31.33 22.75
C THR A 304 14.44 -32.42 23.07
N GLN A 305 13.41 -32.52 22.23
CA GLN A 305 12.30 -33.46 22.35
C GLN A 305 11.95 -33.99 20.95
N THR A 306 11.80 -35.30 20.84
CA THR A 306 11.23 -36.00 19.69
C THR A 306 9.88 -36.58 20.08
N ILE A 307 8.92 -36.48 19.17
CA ILE A 307 7.63 -37.17 19.28
C ILE A 307 7.55 -38.12 18.08
N TYR A 308 7.47 -39.41 18.37
CA TYR A 308 7.29 -40.46 17.36
C TYR A 308 5.82 -40.90 17.37
N CYS A 309 5.23 -40.96 16.18
CA CYS A 309 3.87 -41.41 15.96
C CYS A 309 3.89 -42.75 15.24
N ASN A 310 3.55 -43.83 15.95
CA ASN A 310 3.45 -45.18 15.42
C ASN A 310 1.99 -45.48 15.06
N TYR A 311 1.59 -45.16 13.83
CA TYR A 311 0.24 -45.41 13.37
C TYR A 311 0.08 -46.86 12.86
N VAL A 312 -0.20 -47.79 13.78
CA VAL A 312 -0.38 -49.23 13.46
C VAL A 312 -1.81 -49.57 12.99
N GLY A 313 -2.70 -48.58 12.91
CA GLY A 313 -4.09 -48.77 12.42
C GLY A 313 -5.04 -49.46 13.40
N ASP A 314 -4.58 -49.78 14.62
CA ASP A 314 -5.39 -50.37 15.69
C ASP A 314 -5.64 -49.34 16.81
N SER A 315 -6.89 -49.21 17.24
CA SER A 315 -7.35 -48.13 18.13
C SER A 315 -6.84 -48.24 19.57
N GLU A 316 -6.33 -49.40 19.97
CA GLU A 316 -5.81 -49.65 21.32
C GLU A 316 -4.27 -49.56 21.42
N ALA A 317 -3.57 -49.44 20.29
CA ALA A 317 -2.12 -49.33 20.30
C ALA A 317 -1.64 -48.04 20.99
N GLU A 318 -0.45 -48.11 21.59
CA GLU A 318 0.26 -46.92 22.05
C GLU A 318 0.82 -46.19 20.83
N ILE A 319 0.14 -45.11 20.43
CA ILE A 319 0.41 -44.42 19.15
C ILE A 319 1.54 -43.40 19.28
N TYR A 320 1.67 -42.76 20.44
CA TYR A 320 2.59 -41.64 20.63
C TYR A 320 3.65 -41.95 21.66
N PHE A 321 4.90 -41.76 21.26
CA PHE A 321 6.07 -41.85 22.12
C PHE A 321 6.79 -40.51 22.15
N ALA A 322 7.28 -40.12 23.32
CA ALA A 322 7.99 -38.88 23.54
C ALA A 322 9.32 -39.20 24.22
N GLY A 323 10.41 -38.68 23.68
CA GLY A 323 11.72 -38.80 24.30
C GLY A 323 12.76 -37.98 23.56
N ASN A 324 14.01 -38.40 23.58
CA ASN A 324 15.07 -37.67 22.90
C ASN A 324 16.22 -38.59 22.49
N MET A 325 17.01 -38.08 21.55
CA MET A 325 18.17 -38.80 21.03
C MET A 325 19.35 -38.91 22.00
N TYR A 326 19.39 -38.09 23.06
CA TYR A 326 20.50 -38.06 24.01
C TYR A 326 20.44 -39.22 25.01
N ALA A 327 19.23 -39.55 25.48
CA ALA A 327 18.96 -40.72 26.31
C ALA A 327 18.81 -42.01 25.48
N ASN A 328 18.64 -41.87 24.16
CA ASN A 328 18.27 -42.95 23.24
C ASN A 328 16.95 -43.66 23.62
N GLU A 329 16.03 -42.93 24.26
CA GLU A 329 14.79 -43.47 24.81
C GLU A 329 13.60 -42.68 24.28
N LEU A 330 12.54 -43.40 23.90
CA LEU A 330 11.22 -42.89 23.54
C LEU A 330 10.20 -43.56 24.47
N VAL A 331 9.58 -42.78 25.35
CA VAL A 331 8.63 -43.28 26.35
C VAL A 331 7.20 -43.07 25.84
N SER A 332 6.36 -44.08 25.98
CA SER A 332 4.96 -43.96 25.60
C SER A 332 4.22 -42.94 26.45
N ILE A 333 3.40 -42.10 25.81
CA ILE A 333 2.60 -41.08 26.51
C ILE A 333 1.51 -41.74 27.39
N LYS A 334 1.04 -42.94 27.01
CA LYS A 334 0.01 -43.67 27.77
C LYS A 334 0.59 -44.53 28.89
N ASN A 335 1.83 -45.01 28.74
CA ASN A 335 2.44 -45.98 29.64
C ASN A 335 3.92 -45.68 29.85
N ALA A 336 4.27 -45.15 31.03
CA ALA A 336 5.64 -44.75 31.35
C ALA A 336 6.63 -45.93 31.38
N ASP A 337 6.15 -47.17 31.53
CA ASP A 337 6.98 -48.37 31.57
C ASP A 337 7.32 -48.90 30.17
N ASN A 338 6.65 -48.39 29.11
CA ASN A 338 6.96 -48.77 27.73
C ASN A 338 7.95 -47.80 27.10
N ILE A 339 9.21 -48.25 27.01
CA ILE A 339 10.34 -47.50 26.48
C ILE A 339 10.86 -48.22 25.25
N ILE A 340 10.94 -47.49 24.13
CA ILE A 340 11.55 -47.97 22.88
C ILE A 340 12.82 -47.19 22.55
N SER A 341 13.72 -47.81 21.79
CA SER A 341 14.99 -47.21 21.35
C SER A 341 14.73 -46.13 20.30
N TRP A 342 15.25 -44.92 20.55
CA TRP A 342 15.11 -43.82 19.60
C TRP A 342 15.88 -44.10 18.30
N GLU A 343 17.11 -44.61 18.41
CA GLU A 343 17.99 -44.90 17.27
C GLU A 343 17.38 -45.95 16.34
N ASP A 344 16.79 -47.02 16.88
CA ASP A 344 16.22 -48.11 16.06
C ASP A 344 15.03 -47.62 15.22
N GLU A 345 14.13 -46.83 15.82
CA GLU A 345 12.99 -46.26 15.10
C GLU A 345 13.43 -45.16 14.12
N ALA A 346 14.42 -44.35 14.48
CA ALA A 346 15.00 -43.34 13.59
C ALA A 346 15.65 -43.97 12.36
N ILE A 347 16.38 -45.09 12.51
CA ILE A 347 16.99 -45.82 11.39
C ILE A 347 15.91 -46.36 10.44
N LYS A 348 14.83 -46.89 11.00
CA LYS A 348 13.74 -47.52 10.26
C LYS A 348 12.86 -46.52 9.50
N HIS A 349 12.63 -45.34 10.07
CA HIS A 349 11.62 -44.40 9.57
C HIS A 349 12.17 -43.12 8.92
N LEU A 350 13.42 -42.71 9.20
CA LEU A 350 13.99 -41.52 8.59
C LEU A 350 14.71 -41.84 7.28
N GLU A 351 14.45 -41.05 6.25
CA GLU A 351 15.08 -41.18 4.94
C GLU A 351 16.56 -40.74 5.01
N GLY A 352 17.48 -41.59 4.52
CA GLY A 352 18.92 -41.31 4.53
C GLY A 352 19.64 -41.63 5.84
N SER A 353 19.00 -42.39 6.73
CA SER A 353 19.48 -42.73 8.08
C SER A 353 20.85 -43.46 8.10
N GLU A 354 21.08 -44.43 7.22
CA GLU A 354 22.28 -45.30 7.24
C GLU A 354 23.61 -44.53 7.05
N HIS A 355 23.61 -43.48 6.23
CA HIS A 355 24.78 -42.62 6.03
C HIS A 355 24.97 -41.63 7.19
N MET A 356 23.88 -41.08 7.73
CA MET A 356 23.92 -40.03 8.76
C MET A 356 24.30 -40.56 10.15
N PHE A 357 23.85 -41.76 10.51
CA PHE A 357 24.25 -42.42 11.76
C PHE A 357 25.73 -42.80 11.74
N ASN A 358 26.28 -43.26 10.60
CA ASN A 358 27.71 -43.58 10.47
C ASN A 358 28.63 -42.34 10.61
N ILE A 359 28.21 -41.16 10.12
CA ILE A 359 28.99 -39.91 10.31
C ILE A 359 29.04 -39.50 11.79
N ARG A 360 27.96 -39.73 12.55
CA ARG A 360 27.88 -39.33 13.96
C ARG A 360 28.36 -40.37 14.96
N ARG A 361 28.33 -41.67 14.68
CA ARG A 361 28.82 -42.71 15.61
C ARG A 361 30.26 -42.46 16.07
N ASN A 362 31.07 -41.81 15.21
CA ASN A 362 32.44 -41.37 15.54
C ASN A 362 32.54 -40.21 16.55
N ILE A 363 31.46 -39.45 16.78
CA ILE A 363 31.41 -38.32 17.73
C ILE A 363 30.88 -38.77 19.10
N TRP A 364 30.04 -39.81 19.15
CA TRP A 364 29.38 -40.27 20.37
C TRP A 364 30.11 -41.40 21.10
N ASN A 365 31.02 -42.12 20.41
CA ASN A 365 31.88 -43.16 20.99
C ASN A 365 33.28 -42.64 21.40
N GLN A 366 33.40 -41.38 21.84
CA GLN A 366 34.61 -40.85 22.49
C GLN A 366 34.36 -40.57 23.97
#